data_AF-A0A1B8W7C6-F1
#
_entry.id   AF-A0A1B8W7C6-F1
#
_cell.length_a   1.000
_cell.length_b   1.000
_cell.length_c   1.000
_cell.angle_alpha   90.00
_cell.angle_beta   90.00
_cell.angle_gamma   90.00
#
_symmetry.space_group_name_H-M   'P 1'
#
loop_
_entity.id
_entity.type
_entity.pdbx_description
1 polymer ?
#
loop_
_entity_poly.entity_id
_entity_poly.type
_entity_poly.pdbx_seq_one_letter_code
_entity_poly.pdbx_strand_id
1 'polypeptide(L)'
;MKAKAHVVLLCFCSILLIIGLTGCAVGGTSFSLASSGKATSASDKSADEQKLDETVFPKDKVVDVKITIDEAEFQNLLDNASAEEYKEATVEYNGQTFKNVGIRAKGNLSLRSVVNMTDSDRYSFKISFDEYVNQTLEGITKINLNNNYSDASYMREFLSYELAEDMGLPTPKYSYVNVYVNDELWGFYLAVEQIGDSYLERHFDNAYGALYKANGGTGSELNWLSTIESYTGLDLKSDKSNDDILLDMLDELNNGSDIESLLDVDEALAFIALNVLTSNMDSYLGQNKHNYYLYEDDGVFNVLPWDYNMAFGGLGGSGILIDEPTTGTLTDRPLVAKLLAVDEYKETYHNILAKAIEGYLSGDAFAARVQEIRDMISSYVKADPSSFYTYDEYESGITSVLSLNTTQTTSIAKQLDGTIASSGDGSGSGGGMGGGGFGGMGGGRGGNRQNAQQNTGQNAAAPAANAENADNNGHAAANEQSALGNPAPAVELAAAGVADAGNAAADGQMPQGDAGAAAPGGQMPDGGMQGGFGGQRPDGQGGGFGGGMGGGGFGGPGGPGTLAVQPQGSPKEAATVGITLIILLLSCVFIAFYKRKRL
;
A
#
# COMPACT_ATOMS: atom_id res chain seq x y z
N MET A 1 -23.20 -73.66 -19.89
CA MET A 1 -23.15 -72.26 -20.35
C MET A 1 -23.32 -71.34 -19.15
N LYS A 2 -22.54 -70.26 -19.09
CA LYS A 2 -22.56 -69.17 -18.07
C LYS A 2 -22.20 -69.56 -16.62
N ALA A 3 -20.96 -70.03 -16.39
CA ALA A 3 -20.34 -70.01 -15.05
C ALA A 3 -18.79 -70.03 -15.04
N LYS A 4 -18.10 -69.94 -16.19
CA LYS A 4 -16.61 -70.02 -16.26
C LYS A 4 -15.96 -68.88 -17.05
N ALA A 5 -16.59 -67.70 -17.08
CA ALA A 5 -16.03 -66.49 -17.70
C ALA A 5 -15.65 -65.40 -16.68
N HIS A 6 -16.04 -65.53 -15.41
CA HIS A 6 -15.77 -64.51 -14.38
C HIS A 6 -14.52 -64.78 -13.54
N VAL A 7 -13.92 -65.96 -13.62
CA VAL A 7 -12.67 -66.29 -12.88
C VAL A 7 -11.42 -65.87 -13.66
N VAL A 8 -11.49 -65.72 -14.98
CA VAL A 8 -10.33 -65.31 -15.81
C VAL A 8 -10.17 -63.79 -15.89
N LEU A 9 -11.24 -63.01 -15.70
CA LEU A 9 -11.18 -61.53 -15.70
C LEU A 9 -10.71 -60.96 -14.35
N LEU A 10 -10.93 -61.69 -13.25
CA LEU A 10 -10.49 -61.28 -11.90
C LEU A 10 -8.99 -61.53 -11.66
N CYS A 11 -8.34 -62.46 -12.36
CA CYS A 11 -6.89 -62.67 -12.26
C CYS A 11 -6.04 -61.75 -13.14
N PHE A 12 -6.61 -61.12 -14.18
CA PHE A 12 -5.89 -60.12 -15.00
C PHE A 12 -5.84 -58.74 -14.33
N CYS A 13 -6.85 -58.38 -13.54
CA CYS A 13 -6.86 -57.12 -12.79
C CYS A 13 -5.97 -57.14 -11.53
N SER A 14 -5.60 -58.32 -11.02
CA SER A 14 -4.70 -58.44 -9.86
C SER A 14 -3.20 -58.50 -10.21
N ILE A 15 -2.84 -58.70 -11.47
CA ILE A 15 -1.43 -58.75 -11.93
C ILE A 15 -0.96 -57.39 -12.47
N LEU A 16 -1.87 -56.52 -12.93
CA LEU A 16 -1.55 -55.13 -13.27
C LEU A 16 -1.41 -54.20 -12.03
N LEU A 17 -1.79 -54.68 -10.84
CA LEU A 17 -1.71 -53.93 -9.59
C LEU A 17 -0.41 -54.21 -8.79
N ILE A 18 0.50 -55.06 -9.30
CA ILE A 18 1.78 -55.41 -8.64
C ILE A 18 3.01 -54.95 -9.45
N ILE A 19 2.85 -54.45 -10.68
CA ILE A 19 3.96 -53.90 -11.49
C ILE A 19 4.06 -52.35 -11.39
N GLY A 20 3.18 -51.70 -10.63
CA GLY A 20 3.22 -50.25 -10.38
C GLY A 20 4.05 -49.79 -9.17
N LEU A 21 4.66 -50.72 -8.42
CA LEU A 21 5.40 -50.43 -7.19
C LEU A 21 6.74 -51.16 -7.19
N THR A 22 7.69 -50.70 -8.01
CA THR A 22 9.14 -50.89 -7.84
C THR A 22 9.86 -50.04 -8.88
N GLY A 23 10.09 -48.77 -8.52
CA GLY A 23 10.75 -47.79 -9.38
C GLY A 23 11.28 -46.59 -8.59
N CYS A 24 11.88 -46.82 -7.43
CA CYS A 24 12.73 -45.83 -6.78
C CYS A 24 14.17 -46.05 -7.24
N ALA A 25 14.74 -45.10 -8.00
CA ALA A 25 16.02 -44.49 -7.69
C ALA A 25 16.44 -43.50 -8.79
N VAL A 26 16.95 -42.35 -8.35
CA VAL A 26 17.60 -41.26 -9.10
C VAL A 26 16.64 -40.22 -9.69
N GLY A 27 16.07 -39.40 -8.81
CA GLY A 27 15.51 -38.09 -9.14
C GLY A 27 16.09 -37.05 -8.18
N GLY A 28 16.72 -36.01 -8.73
CA GLY A 28 17.05 -34.80 -7.99
C GLY A 28 15.77 -34.14 -7.49
N THR A 29 15.80 -33.68 -6.26
CA THR A 29 14.66 -33.11 -5.56
C THR A 29 14.34 -31.71 -6.10
N SER A 30 13.32 -31.62 -6.95
CA SER A 30 12.52 -30.41 -7.10
C SER A 30 11.30 -30.58 -6.20
N PHE A 31 11.29 -29.86 -5.08
CA PHE A 31 10.16 -29.84 -4.16
C PHE A 31 9.08 -28.93 -4.76
N SER A 32 7.90 -29.49 -5.04
CA SER A 32 6.70 -28.72 -5.35
C SER A 32 5.97 -28.47 -4.04
N LEU A 33 5.76 -27.19 -3.70
CA LEU A 33 4.89 -26.77 -2.62
C LEU A 33 3.48 -27.32 -2.89
N ALA A 34 2.93 -28.09 -1.95
CA ALA A 34 1.53 -28.46 -1.93
C ALA A 34 0.93 -27.76 -0.71
N SER A 35 0.49 -26.51 -0.93
CA SER A 35 -0.42 -25.82 -0.03
C SER A 35 -1.78 -26.54 -0.08
N SER A 36 -2.46 -26.65 1.06
CA SER A 36 -3.87 -27.05 1.15
C SER A 36 -4.84 -25.92 0.82
N GLY A 37 -4.34 -24.73 0.44
CA GLY A 37 -5.05 -23.80 -0.42
C GLY A 37 -5.03 -24.32 -1.84
N LYS A 38 -6.14 -24.18 -2.56
CA LYS A 38 -6.28 -24.56 -3.97
C LYS A 38 -5.29 -23.73 -4.80
N ALA A 39 -4.06 -24.21 -4.93
CA ALA A 39 -3.03 -23.62 -5.76
C ALA A 39 -3.52 -23.58 -7.21
N THR A 40 -3.99 -22.41 -7.63
CA THR A 40 -4.21 -22.07 -9.03
C THR A 40 -2.83 -21.99 -9.67
N SER A 41 -2.33 -23.12 -10.14
CA SER A 41 -1.31 -23.19 -11.18
C SER A 41 -1.65 -22.15 -12.25
N ALA A 42 -0.79 -21.14 -12.48
CA ALA A 42 -0.89 -20.06 -13.48
C ALA A 42 -2.12 -20.24 -14.38
N SER A 43 -3.29 -19.92 -13.83
CA SER A 43 -4.55 -20.07 -14.52
C SER A 43 -4.55 -18.99 -15.57
N ASP A 44 -4.86 -19.31 -16.82
CA ASP A 44 -5.23 -18.28 -17.79
C ASP A 44 -6.22 -17.35 -17.06
N LYS A 45 -5.81 -16.09 -16.88
CA LYS A 45 -6.66 -15.06 -16.26
C LYS A 45 -8.02 -15.11 -16.96
N SER A 46 -9.11 -14.94 -16.22
CA SER A 46 -10.43 -14.88 -16.84
C SER A 46 -10.43 -13.80 -17.91
N ALA A 47 -11.28 -13.92 -18.94
CA ALA A 47 -11.37 -12.91 -19.98
C ALA A 47 -11.70 -11.52 -19.40
N ASP A 48 -12.45 -11.47 -18.30
CA ASP A 48 -12.79 -10.24 -17.60
C ASP A 48 -11.57 -9.64 -16.86
N GLU A 49 -10.75 -10.48 -16.21
CA GLU A 49 -9.50 -10.05 -15.58
C GLU A 49 -8.47 -9.55 -16.59
N GLN A 50 -8.35 -10.21 -17.76
CA GLN A 50 -7.50 -9.73 -18.85
C GLN A 50 -7.99 -8.37 -19.37
N LYS A 51 -9.31 -8.20 -19.49
CA LYS A 51 -9.90 -6.96 -19.98
C LYS A 51 -9.64 -5.79 -19.02
N LEU A 52 -9.70 -6.04 -17.70
CA LEU A 52 -9.29 -5.07 -16.70
C LEU A 52 -7.83 -4.67 -16.87
N ASP A 53 -6.92 -5.63 -17.03
CA ASP A 53 -5.50 -5.37 -17.24
C ASP A 53 -5.23 -4.61 -18.55
N GLU A 54 -6.02 -4.80 -19.60
CA GLU A 54 -5.79 -4.15 -20.90
C GLU A 54 -6.39 -2.74 -21.01
N THR A 55 -7.52 -2.51 -20.34
CA THR A 55 -8.37 -1.33 -20.55
C THR A 55 -8.49 -0.42 -19.33
N VAL A 56 -8.43 -0.96 -18.11
CA VAL A 56 -8.55 -0.16 -16.87
C VAL A 56 -7.19 0.02 -16.23
N PHE A 57 -6.43 -1.07 -16.08
CA PHE A 57 -5.17 -1.11 -15.35
C PHE A 57 -3.97 -1.62 -16.18
N PRO A 58 -3.69 -1.04 -17.36
CA PRO A 58 -2.53 -1.44 -18.14
C PRO A 58 -1.22 -1.06 -17.46
N LYS A 59 -0.25 -1.99 -17.54
CA LYS A 59 1.09 -1.85 -16.95
C LYS A 59 2.13 -1.32 -17.95
N ASP A 60 1.75 -1.19 -19.22
CA ASP A 60 2.62 -0.88 -20.36
C ASP A 60 2.27 0.46 -21.05
N LYS A 61 1.23 1.15 -20.59
CA LYS A 61 0.81 2.47 -21.09
C LYS A 61 0.10 3.26 -20.00
N VAL A 62 0.07 4.58 -20.18
CA VAL A 62 -0.74 5.51 -19.37
C VAL A 62 -2.12 5.65 -20.01
N VAL A 63 -3.18 5.67 -19.20
CA VAL A 63 -4.55 5.95 -19.68
C VAL A 63 -5.06 7.30 -19.18
N ASP A 64 -5.95 7.91 -19.96
CA ASP A 64 -6.57 9.18 -19.58
C ASP A 64 -7.82 8.95 -18.72
N VAL A 65 -7.95 9.76 -17.67
CA VAL A 65 -9.15 9.86 -16.84
C VAL A 65 -9.64 11.30 -16.89
N LYS A 66 -10.75 11.54 -17.58
CA LYS A 66 -11.33 12.89 -17.73
C LYS A 66 -12.55 13.03 -16.84
N ILE A 67 -12.50 14.01 -15.96
CA ILE A 67 -13.53 14.34 -14.99
C ILE A 67 -14.22 15.62 -15.47
N THR A 68 -15.51 15.55 -15.74
CA THR A 68 -16.36 16.72 -15.99
C THR A 68 -17.26 16.95 -14.79
N ILE A 69 -17.10 18.10 -14.14
CA ILE A 69 -17.74 18.45 -12.87
C ILE A 69 -18.08 19.94 -12.88
N ASP A 70 -19.17 20.32 -12.18
CA ASP A 70 -19.49 21.73 -11.96
C ASP A 70 -18.32 22.44 -11.26
N GLU A 71 -17.87 23.58 -11.80
CA GLU A 71 -16.69 24.29 -11.31
C GLU A 71 -16.84 24.73 -9.85
N ALA A 72 -18.04 25.11 -9.40
CA ALA A 72 -18.28 25.53 -8.03
C ALA A 72 -18.28 24.32 -7.08
N GLU A 73 -18.82 23.17 -7.51
CA GLU A 73 -18.73 21.93 -6.73
C GLU A 73 -17.30 21.40 -6.64
N PHE A 74 -16.51 21.50 -7.72
CA PHE A 74 -15.10 21.12 -7.67
C PHE A 74 -14.30 22.04 -6.76
N GLN A 75 -14.50 23.36 -6.85
CA GLN A 75 -13.87 24.29 -5.91
C GLN A 75 -14.29 24.00 -4.47
N ASN A 76 -15.57 23.67 -4.23
CA ASN A 76 -16.05 23.29 -2.91
C ASN A 76 -15.37 22.01 -2.39
N LEU A 77 -15.13 21.02 -3.25
CA LEU A 77 -14.36 19.81 -2.93
C LEU A 77 -12.93 20.17 -2.50
N LEU A 78 -12.24 21.06 -3.23
CA LEU A 78 -10.88 21.48 -2.89
C LEU A 78 -10.84 22.25 -1.56
N ASP A 79 -11.72 23.25 -1.40
CA ASP A 79 -11.78 24.10 -0.20
C ASP A 79 -12.15 23.31 1.06
N ASN A 80 -12.89 22.20 0.91
CA ASN A 80 -13.37 21.37 2.02
C ASN A 80 -12.85 19.94 1.92
N ALA A 81 -11.66 19.73 1.34
CA ALA A 81 -11.11 18.41 1.05
C ALA A 81 -11.05 17.48 2.28
N SER A 82 -10.81 18.02 3.48
CA SER A 82 -10.79 17.26 4.74
C SER A 82 -12.14 16.67 5.14
N ALA A 83 -13.24 17.15 4.58
CA ALA A 83 -14.57 16.59 4.83
C ALA A 83 -14.80 15.28 4.06
N GLU A 84 -13.99 15.00 3.03
CA GLU A 84 -14.11 13.78 2.21
C GLU A 84 -15.54 13.59 1.64
N GLU A 85 -16.21 14.68 1.28
CA GLU A 85 -17.57 14.63 0.71
C GLU A 85 -17.53 14.31 -0.78
N TYR A 86 -18.39 13.38 -1.22
CA TYR A 86 -18.55 13.07 -2.63
C TYR A 86 -19.29 14.19 -3.36
N LYS A 87 -18.73 14.57 -4.52
CA LYS A 87 -19.34 15.41 -5.53
C LYS A 87 -19.66 14.59 -6.76
N GLU A 88 -20.80 14.88 -7.37
CA GLU A 88 -21.25 14.19 -8.57
C GLU A 88 -20.52 14.74 -9.81
N ALA A 89 -20.01 13.83 -10.64
CA ALA A 89 -19.30 14.13 -11.88
C ALA A 89 -19.68 13.15 -13.01
N THR A 90 -19.28 13.51 -14.23
CA THR A 90 -19.13 12.56 -15.33
C THR A 90 -17.66 12.19 -15.46
N VAL A 91 -17.36 10.90 -15.58
CA VAL A 91 -15.99 10.40 -15.75
C VAL A 91 -15.88 9.64 -17.07
N GLU A 92 -14.98 10.07 -17.94
CA GLU A 92 -14.50 9.27 -19.06
C GLU A 92 -13.20 8.57 -18.64
N TYR A 93 -13.25 7.25 -18.47
CA TYR A 93 -12.10 6.43 -18.13
C TYR A 93 -11.65 5.66 -19.36
N ASN A 94 -10.48 6.01 -19.92
CA ASN A 94 -9.92 5.40 -21.12
C ASN A 94 -10.94 5.28 -22.29
N GLY A 95 -11.69 6.36 -22.53
CA GLY A 95 -12.71 6.44 -23.59
C GLY A 95 -14.09 5.86 -23.21
N GLN A 96 -14.26 5.31 -22.01
CA GLN A 96 -15.56 4.83 -21.50
C GLN A 96 -16.20 5.90 -20.60
N THR A 97 -17.36 6.44 -20.99
CA THR A 97 -18.03 7.52 -20.25
C THR A 97 -19.09 7.01 -19.27
N PHE A 98 -18.99 7.45 -18.02
CA PHE A 98 -19.90 7.15 -16.92
C PHE A 98 -20.44 8.45 -16.34
N LYS A 99 -21.77 8.53 -16.17
CA LYS A 99 -22.43 9.67 -15.51
C LYS A 99 -22.73 9.31 -14.06
N ASN A 100 -23.07 10.32 -13.24
CA ASN A 100 -23.48 10.13 -11.86
C ASN A 100 -22.41 9.40 -11.03
N VAL A 101 -21.14 9.74 -11.25
CA VAL A 101 -19.98 9.17 -10.55
C VAL A 101 -19.63 10.06 -9.38
N GLY A 102 -19.38 9.48 -8.20
CA GLY A 102 -18.90 10.20 -7.03
C GLY A 102 -17.39 10.42 -7.09
N ILE A 103 -16.95 11.66 -6.86
CA ILE A 103 -15.53 12.00 -6.66
C ILE A 103 -15.36 12.77 -5.36
N ARG A 104 -14.34 12.41 -4.58
CA ARG A 104 -13.95 13.12 -3.37
C ARG A 104 -12.45 13.11 -3.18
N ALA A 105 -11.93 14.05 -2.40
CA ALA A 105 -10.59 13.91 -1.83
C ALA A 105 -10.51 12.69 -0.90
N LYS A 106 -9.33 12.08 -0.81
CA LYS A 106 -9.04 10.95 0.10
C LYS A 106 -7.64 11.02 0.66
N GLY A 107 -7.43 10.27 1.74
CA GLY A 107 -6.12 10.00 2.32
C GLY A 107 -6.09 10.31 3.82
N ASN A 108 -4.97 9.99 4.45
CA ASN A 108 -4.72 10.39 5.84
C ASN A 108 -3.61 11.45 5.85
N LEU A 109 -2.35 11.00 5.81
CA LEU A 109 -1.20 11.90 5.84
C LEU A 109 -1.17 12.80 4.59
N SER A 110 -1.32 12.24 3.39
CA SER A 110 -1.32 13.00 2.13
C SER A 110 -2.40 14.08 2.10
N LEU A 111 -3.63 13.75 2.50
CA LEU A 111 -4.73 14.70 2.58
C LEU A 111 -4.44 15.83 3.57
N ARG A 112 -4.08 15.48 4.82
CA ARG A 112 -3.76 16.45 5.86
C ARG A 112 -2.58 17.33 5.46
N SER A 113 -1.59 16.80 4.77
CA SER A 113 -0.45 17.57 4.29
C SER A 113 -0.85 18.59 3.24
N VAL A 114 -1.61 18.19 2.22
CA VAL A 114 -2.05 19.11 1.15
C VAL A 114 -2.99 20.18 1.69
N VAL A 115 -3.92 19.86 2.59
CA VAL A 115 -4.79 20.86 3.25
C VAL A 115 -4.00 21.96 3.98
N ASN A 116 -2.78 21.64 4.44
CA ASN A 116 -1.91 22.60 5.13
C ASN A 116 -0.88 23.28 4.20
N MET A 117 -0.87 22.95 2.90
CA MET A 117 -0.04 23.63 1.91
C MET A 117 -0.76 24.88 1.40
N THR A 118 -0.01 25.93 1.12
CA THR A 118 -0.55 27.18 0.55
C THR A 118 -0.44 27.24 -0.96
N ASP A 119 0.27 26.28 -1.55
CA ASP A 119 0.75 26.26 -2.93
C ASP A 119 0.47 24.93 -3.64
N SER A 120 -0.38 24.06 -3.06
CA SER A 120 -0.78 22.81 -3.67
C SER A 120 -2.21 22.44 -3.32
N ASP A 121 -2.99 22.10 -4.35
CA ASP A 121 -4.31 21.47 -4.25
C ASP A 121 -4.27 20.03 -4.77
N ARG A 122 -3.08 19.42 -4.84
CA ARG A 122 -2.88 18.09 -5.43
C ARG A 122 -3.34 16.98 -4.47
N TYR A 123 -4.64 16.88 -4.25
CA TYR A 123 -5.23 15.81 -3.45
C TYR A 123 -5.16 14.47 -4.18
N SER A 124 -5.11 13.38 -3.40
CA SER A 124 -5.53 12.07 -3.92
C SER A 124 -7.05 12.08 -4.04
N PHE A 125 -7.59 11.43 -5.07
CA PHE A 125 -9.03 11.33 -5.27
C PHE A 125 -9.52 9.89 -5.16
N LYS A 126 -10.78 9.73 -4.75
CA LYS A 126 -11.51 8.48 -4.86
C LYS A 126 -12.64 8.67 -5.86
N ILE A 127 -12.67 7.80 -6.86
CA ILE A 127 -13.75 7.68 -7.84
C ILE A 127 -14.63 6.51 -7.39
N SER A 128 -15.93 6.77 -7.24
CA SER A 128 -16.96 5.83 -6.83
C SER A 128 -18.00 5.76 -7.95
N PHE A 129 -17.93 4.71 -8.77
CA PHE A 129 -18.86 4.51 -9.89
C PHE A 129 -20.27 4.21 -9.41
N ASP A 130 -20.38 3.58 -8.23
CA ASP A 130 -21.62 3.10 -7.62
C ASP A 130 -22.22 4.05 -6.56
N GLU A 131 -21.68 5.27 -6.41
CA GLU A 131 -22.07 6.20 -5.34
C GLU A 131 -23.55 6.62 -5.43
N TYR A 132 -23.99 7.02 -6.63
CA TYR A 132 -25.32 7.59 -6.85
C TYR A 132 -26.23 6.68 -7.67
N VAL A 133 -25.66 5.75 -8.43
CA VAL A 133 -26.36 4.79 -9.30
C VAL A 133 -25.64 3.45 -9.26
N ASN A 134 -26.33 2.33 -9.43
CA ASN A 134 -25.68 1.02 -9.46
C ASN A 134 -25.06 0.76 -10.85
N GLN A 135 -23.77 1.06 -10.99
CA GLN A 135 -22.95 0.81 -12.19
C GLN A 135 -21.51 0.49 -11.79
N THR A 136 -20.76 -0.12 -12.70
CA THR A 136 -19.34 -0.47 -12.50
C THR A 136 -18.53 -0.16 -13.76
N LEU A 137 -17.23 0.06 -13.58
CA LEU A 137 -16.24 0.06 -14.64
C LEU A 137 -15.69 -1.37 -14.77
N GLU A 138 -16.32 -2.16 -15.65
CA GLU A 138 -15.89 -3.56 -15.92
C GLU A 138 -15.79 -4.44 -14.66
N GLY A 139 -16.71 -4.24 -13.71
CA GLY A 139 -16.70 -4.94 -12.41
C GLY A 139 -16.04 -4.14 -11.28
N ILE A 140 -15.30 -3.07 -11.58
CA ILE A 140 -14.71 -2.18 -10.59
C ILE A 140 -15.76 -1.16 -10.11
N THR A 141 -15.95 -1.09 -8.80
CA THR A 141 -16.84 -0.08 -8.18
C THR A 141 -16.11 1.19 -7.81
N LYS A 142 -14.86 1.09 -7.32
CA LYS A 142 -14.09 2.22 -6.80
C LYS A 142 -12.62 2.17 -7.21
N ILE A 143 -12.08 3.33 -7.59
CA ILE A 143 -10.66 3.53 -7.92
C ILE A 143 -10.11 4.67 -7.06
N ASN A 144 -8.92 4.47 -6.50
CA ASN A 144 -8.15 5.49 -5.81
C ASN A 144 -7.12 6.07 -6.77
N LEU A 145 -7.17 7.38 -7.00
CA LEU A 145 -6.14 8.12 -7.71
C LEU A 145 -5.15 8.66 -6.69
N ASN A 146 -4.05 7.93 -6.48
CA ASN A 146 -3.00 8.29 -5.54
C ASN A 146 -2.10 9.38 -6.15
N ASN A 147 -1.90 10.46 -5.40
CA ASN A 147 -1.17 11.67 -5.83
C ASN A 147 0.36 11.55 -5.77
N ASN A 148 0.90 10.37 -5.45
CA ASN A 148 2.33 10.10 -5.24
C ASN A 148 2.98 10.96 -4.14
N TYR A 149 2.21 11.35 -3.12
CA TYR A 149 2.75 12.06 -1.97
C TYR A 149 3.86 11.25 -1.29
N SER A 150 4.97 11.92 -0.96
CA SER A 150 6.20 11.34 -0.40
C SER A 150 6.98 10.37 -1.30
N ASP A 151 6.59 10.21 -2.57
CA ASP A 151 7.32 9.42 -3.56
C ASP A 151 7.77 10.28 -4.74
N ALA A 152 9.02 10.77 -4.68
CA ALA A 152 9.62 11.50 -5.79
C ALA A 152 9.80 10.64 -7.04
N SER A 153 9.94 9.32 -6.92
CA SER A 153 10.14 8.42 -8.07
C SER A 153 8.86 8.11 -8.82
N TYR A 154 7.69 8.30 -8.20
CA TYR A 154 6.38 7.85 -8.70
C TYR A 154 6.28 6.31 -8.88
N MET A 155 7.28 5.52 -8.46
CA MET A 155 7.40 4.10 -8.78
C MET A 155 7.28 3.16 -7.58
N ARG A 156 7.36 3.65 -6.34
CA ARG A 156 7.49 2.77 -5.15
C ARG A 156 6.30 1.84 -5.00
N GLU A 157 5.10 2.39 -5.07
CA GLU A 157 3.86 1.61 -4.92
C GLU A 157 3.67 0.67 -6.12
N PHE A 158 3.92 1.15 -7.34
CA PHE A 158 3.84 0.34 -8.56
C PHE A 158 4.77 -0.88 -8.52
N LEU A 159 6.05 -0.67 -8.22
CA LEU A 159 7.06 -1.74 -8.16
C LEU A 159 6.80 -2.71 -7.00
N SER A 160 6.25 -2.21 -5.88
CA SER A 160 5.91 -3.05 -4.73
C SER A 160 4.73 -3.96 -5.02
N TYR A 161 3.69 -3.45 -5.70
CA TYR A 161 2.59 -4.31 -6.12
C TYR A 161 3.00 -5.28 -7.24
N GLU A 162 3.93 -4.92 -8.15
CA GLU A 162 4.46 -5.89 -9.14
C GLU A 162 5.19 -7.04 -8.44
N LEU A 163 5.99 -6.73 -7.41
CA LEU A 163 6.62 -7.76 -6.58
C LEU A 163 5.57 -8.59 -5.81
N ALA A 164 4.53 -7.97 -5.28
CA ALA A 164 3.45 -8.68 -4.60
C ALA A 164 2.75 -9.69 -5.54
N GLU A 165 2.45 -9.28 -6.78
CA GLU A 165 1.90 -10.16 -7.82
C GLU A 165 2.86 -11.31 -8.17
N ASP A 166 4.17 -11.06 -8.32
CA ASP A 166 5.19 -12.09 -8.57
C ASP A 166 5.29 -13.12 -7.42
N MET A 167 5.07 -12.65 -6.19
CA MET A 167 5.01 -13.48 -4.98
C MET A 167 3.69 -14.24 -4.82
N GLY A 168 2.70 -13.99 -5.68
CA GLY A 168 1.39 -14.63 -5.63
C GLY A 168 0.43 -14.05 -4.59
N LEU A 169 0.71 -12.85 -4.06
CA LEU A 169 -0.19 -12.18 -3.11
C LEU A 169 -1.43 -11.64 -3.84
N PRO A 170 -2.61 -11.68 -3.20
CA PRO A 170 -3.79 -10.97 -3.70
C PRO A 170 -3.51 -9.47 -3.65
N THR A 171 -3.38 -8.87 -4.83
CA THR A 171 -2.91 -7.50 -5.01
C THR A 171 -3.98 -6.69 -5.72
N PRO A 172 -4.35 -5.48 -5.22
CA PRO A 172 -5.30 -4.61 -5.94
C PRO A 172 -4.74 -4.27 -7.32
N LYS A 173 -5.59 -4.14 -8.33
CA LYS A 173 -5.13 -3.68 -9.65
C LYS A 173 -4.58 -2.25 -9.58
N TYR A 174 -3.65 -1.91 -10.46
CA TYR A 174 -3.04 -0.58 -10.51
C TYR A 174 -2.49 -0.22 -11.88
N SER A 175 -2.46 1.08 -12.22
CA SER A 175 -1.86 1.60 -13.45
C SER A 175 -1.59 3.09 -13.32
N TYR A 176 -0.74 3.63 -14.20
CA TYR A 176 -0.58 5.07 -14.29
C TYR A 176 -1.69 5.71 -15.11
N VAL A 177 -2.14 6.88 -14.65
CA VAL A 177 -3.18 7.65 -15.32
C VAL A 177 -2.83 9.12 -15.44
N ASN A 178 -3.29 9.74 -16.52
CA ASN A 178 -3.26 11.18 -16.67
C ASN A 178 -4.66 11.73 -16.41
N VAL A 179 -4.81 12.57 -15.38
CA VAL A 179 -6.09 13.08 -14.92
C VAL A 179 -6.35 14.44 -15.53
N TYR A 180 -7.53 14.60 -16.12
CA TYR A 180 -8.03 15.87 -16.62
C TYR A 180 -9.28 16.27 -15.83
N VAL A 181 -9.41 17.54 -15.48
CA VAL A 181 -10.63 18.09 -14.88
C VAL A 181 -11.11 19.22 -15.76
N ASN A 182 -12.34 19.13 -16.24
CA ASN A 182 -12.95 20.12 -17.15
C ASN A 182 -12.06 20.43 -18.37
N ASP A 183 -11.58 19.37 -19.03
CA ASP A 183 -10.69 19.39 -20.21
C ASP A 183 -9.28 19.97 -19.99
N GLU A 184 -8.94 20.37 -18.76
CA GLU A 184 -7.60 20.81 -18.39
C GLU A 184 -6.82 19.68 -17.71
N LEU A 185 -5.53 19.56 -18.05
CA LEU A 185 -4.65 18.60 -17.39
C LEU A 185 -4.53 18.97 -15.90
N TRP A 186 -4.96 18.07 -15.03
CA TRP A 186 -4.88 18.24 -13.58
C TRP A 186 -3.57 17.67 -13.01
N GLY A 187 -3.19 16.47 -13.44
CA GLY A 187 -1.93 15.86 -13.03
C GLY A 187 -1.81 14.38 -13.37
N PHE A 188 -0.63 13.83 -13.10
CA PHE A 188 -0.27 12.45 -13.37
C PHE A 188 -0.28 11.61 -12.09
N TYR A 189 -1.10 10.56 -12.04
CA TYR A 189 -1.45 9.82 -10.82
C TYR A 189 -1.20 8.32 -10.98
N LEU A 190 -1.12 7.61 -9.85
CA LEU A 190 -1.25 6.15 -9.83
C LEU A 190 -2.70 5.80 -9.49
N ALA A 191 -3.41 5.15 -10.40
CA ALA A 191 -4.71 4.56 -10.12
C ALA A 191 -4.51 3.20 -9.43
N VAL A 192 -5.23 2.96 -8.33
CA VAL A 192 -5.22 1.72 -7.55
C VAL A 192 -6.66 1.32 -7.27
N GLU A 193 -7.02 0.09 -7.57
CA GLU A 193 -8.30 -0.48 -7.21
C GLU A 193 -8.55 -0.38 -5.69
N GLN A 194 -9.78 -0.03 -5.31
CA GLN A 194 -10.16 -0.12 -3.91
C GLN A 194 -10.41 -1.57 -3.51
N ILE A 195 -9.68 -2.07 -2.51
CA ILE A 195 -10.04 -3.32 -1.82
C ILE A 195 -11.40 -3.12 -1.13
N GLY A 196 -12.37 -3.93 -1.52
CA GLY A 196 -13.77 -3.93 -1.10
C GLY A 196 -14.53 -5.02 -1.85
N ASP A 197 -15.86 -5.04 -1.76
CA ASP A 197 -16.69 -6.16 -2.24
C ASP A 197 -16.37 -6.60 -3.68
N SER A 198 -16.24 -5.65 -4.62
CA SER A 198 -15.93 -5.98 -6.02
C SER A 198 -14.58 -6.66 -6.20
N TYR A 199 -13.57 -6.24 -5.44
CA TYR A 199 -12.26 -6.91 -5.39
C TYR A 199 -12.40 -8.31 -4.78
N LEU A 200 -13.11 -8.42 -3.66
CA LEU A 200 -13.28 -9.70 -2.96
C LEU A 200 -14.01 -10.73 -3.83
N GLU A 201 -15.05 -10.33 -4.56
CA GLU A 201 -15.81 -11.19 -5.50
C GLU A 201 -14.94 -11.79 -6.61
N ARG A 202 -13.82 -11.16 -6.96
CA ARG A 202 -12.93 -11.64 -8.04
C ARG A 202 -11.76 -12.45 -7.52
N HIS A 203 -11.36 -12.23 -6.27
CA HIS A 203 -10.16 -12.84 -5.68
C HIS A 203 -10.48 -13.99 -4.72
N PHE A 204 -11.70 -14.06 -4.15
CA PHE A 204 -12.07 -15.03 -3.13
C PHE A 204 -13.39 -15.73 -3.46
N ASP A 205 -13.54 -16.98 -2.99
CA ASP A 205 -14.76 -17.78 -3.22
C ASP A 205 -15.94 -17.23 -2.37
N ASN A 206 -15.65 -16.70 -1.18
CA ASN A 206 -16.58 -15.88 -0.40
C ASN A 206 -16.20 -14.41 -0.61
N ALA A 207 -17.17 -13.55 -0.92
CA ALA A 207 -16.97 -12.10 -1.07
C ALA A 207 -17.65 -11.26 0.02
N TYR A 208 -18.34 -11.92 0.95
CA TYR A 208 -19.17 -11.30 1.97
C TYR A 208 -18.60 -11.48 3.38
N GLY A 209 -17.33 -11.88 3.47
CA GLY A 209 -16.57 -11.97 4.70
C GLY A 209 -16.31 -10.62 5.35
N ALA A 210 -15.84 -10.65 6.59
CA ALA A 210 -15.49 -9.43 7.30
C ALA A 210 -14.15 -8.87 6.79
N LEU A 211 -14.15 -7.60 6.37
CA LEU A 211 -12.98 -6.89 5.88
C LEU A 211 -12.61 -5.78 6.88
N TYR A 212 -11.44 -5.91 7.51
CA TYR A 212 -10.91 -4.91 8.43
C TYR A 212 -9.69 -4.21 7.82
N LYS A 213 -9.60 -2.89 7.96
CA LYS A 213 -8.42 -2.12 7.57
C LYS A 213 -7.65 -1.68 8.80
N ALA A 214 -6.37 -2.02 8.86
CA ALA A 214 -5.49 -1.48 9.89
C ALA A 214 -5.08 -0.03 9.55
N ASN A 215 -5.52 0.91 10.37
CA ASN A 215 -5.24 2.35 10.22
C ASN A 215 -4.37 2.92 11.35
N GLY A 216 -3.77 2.03 12.16
CA GLY A 216 -2.94 2.39 13.30
C GLY A 216 -3.77 2.64 14.56
N GLY A 217 -3.10 2.65 15.71
CA GLY A 217 -3.74 2.65 17.02
C GLY A 217 -3.90 1.25 17.60
N THR A 218 -4.61 1.16 18.73
CA THR A 218 -4.71 -0.06 19.54
C THR A 218 -5.28 -1.24 18.75
N GLY A 219 -4.61 -2.39 18.83
CA GLY A 219 -5.05 -3.62 18.16
C GLY A 219 -4.49 -3.81 16.75
N SER A 220 -3.89 -2.78 16.13
CA SER A 220 -3.31 -2.90 14.78
C SER A 220 -2.01 -3.71 14.75
N GLU A 221 -1.39 -3.96 15.91
CA GLU A 221 -0.31 -4.94 16.07
C GLU A 221 -0.81 -6.41 16.10
N LEU A 222 -2.11 -6.66 16.17
CA LEU A 222 -2.71 -8.00 16.29
C LEU A 222 -2.39 -8.70 17.62
N ASN A 223 -2.31 -7.93 18.70
CA ASN A 223 -2.25 -8.44 20.07
C ASN A 223 -3.64 -8.84 20.59
N TRP A 224 -3.68 -9.79 21.51
CA TRP A 224 -4.92 -10.19 22.16
C TRP A 224 -5.39 -9.16 23.18
N LEU A 225 -6.57 -8.56 22.95
CA LEU A 225 -7.19 -7.54 23.81
C LEU A 225 -8.52 -7.97 24.45
N SER A 226 -8.89 -9.26 24.34
CA SER A 226 -10.09 -9.89 24.92
C SER A 226 -11.46 -9.39 24.44
N THR A 227 -11.64 -8.13 24.01
CA THR A 227 -12.93 -7.62 23.51
C THR A 227 -12.76 -6.86 22.22
N ILE A 228 -13.76 -6.96 21.34
CA ILE A 228 -13.71 -6.35 20.00
C ILE A 228 -13.60 -4.81 20.05
N GLU A 229 -14.22 -4.16 21.04
CA GLU A 229 -14.21 -2.70 21.19
C GLU A 229 -12.81 -2.14 21.49
N SER A 230 -11.87 -2.99 21.91
CA SER A 230 -10.50 -2.61 22.19
C SER A 230 -9.67 -2.43 20.92
N TYR A 231 -10.10 -2.98 19.78
CA TYR A 231 -9.40 -2.94 18.49
C TYR A 231 -9.73 -1.68 17.70
N THR A 232 -9.54 -0.51 18.30
CA THR A 232 -9.88 0.78 17.69
C THR A 232 -9.06 1.12 16.44
N GLY A 233 -7.95 0.40 16.19
CA GLY A 233 -7.12 0.57 15.00
C GLY A 233 -7.50 -0.33 13.81
N LEU A 234 -8.48 -1.22 13.99
CA LEU A 234 -9.02 -2.08 12.93
C LEU A 234 -10.40 -1.57 12.51
N ASP A 235 -10.44 -0.83 11.40
CA ASP A 235 -11.69 -0.30 10.88
C ASP A 235 -12.43 -1.37 10.06
N LEU A 236 -13.66 -1.72 10.46
CA LEU A 236 -14.53 -2.53 9.61
C LEU A 236 -14.89 -1.77 8.32
N LYS A 237 -14.67 -2.40 7.16
CA LYS A 237 -14.93 -1.86 5.81
C LYS A 237 -15.99 -2.62 5.03
N SER A 238 -16.43 -3.78 5.51
CA SER A 238 -17.58 -4.54 5.03
C SER A 238 -18.85 -4.21 5.82
N ASP A 239 -20.02 -4.51 5.24
CA ASP A 239 -21.30 -4.35 5.93
C ASP A 239 -21.52 -5.37 7.07
N LYS A 240 -20.79 -6.49 7.01
CA LYS A 240 -20.83 -7.55 8.02
C LYS A 240 -19.55 -7.56 8.83
N SER A 241 -19.68 -7.74 10.14
CA SER A 241 -18.58 -8.09 11.02
C SER A 241 -18.63 -9.58 11.37
N ASN A 242 -17.49 -10.11 11.81
CA ASN A 242 -17.37 -11.47 12.32
C ASN A 242 -16.47 -11.47 13.56
N ASP A 243 -16.93 -10.73 14.57
CA ASP A 243 -16.10 -10.34 15.71
C ASP A 243 -15.63 -11.53 16.54
N ASP A 244 -16.45 -12.57 16.68
CA ASP A 244 -16.07 -13.80 17.37
C ASP A 244 -14.90 -14.50 16.65
N ILE A 245 -14.95 -14.61 15.31
CA ILE A 245 -13.86 -15.26 14.54
C ILE A 245 -12.60 -14.40 14.55
N LEU A 246 -12.71 -13.07 14.47
CA LEU A 246 -11.55 -12.19 14.63
C LEU A 246 -10.90 -12.37 16.00
N LEU A 247 -11.70 -12.45 17.07
CA LEU A 247 -11.19 -12.71 18.41
C LEU A 247 -10.55 -14.09 18.51
N ASP A 248 -11.18 -15.14 17.97
CA ASP A 248 -10.61 -16.48 17.95
C ASP A 248 -9.25 -16.51 17.24
N MET A 249 -9.13 -15.87 16.07
CA MET A 249 -7.86 -15.77 15.33
C MET A 249 -6.79 -15.05 16.16
N LEU A 250 -7.15 -13.95 16.82
CA LEU A 250 -6.21 -13.17 17.62
C LEU A 250 -5.80 -13.90 18.90
N ASP A 251 -6.71 -14.62 19.56
CA ASP A 251 -6.38 -15.47 20.70
C ASP A 251 -5.46 -16.61 20.26
N GLU A 252 -5.75 -17.27 19.14
CA GLU A 252 -4.94 -18.36 18.60
C GLU A 252 -3.53 -17.89 18.22
N LEU A 253 -3.44 -16.71 17.57
CA LEU A 253 -2.17 -16.10 17.19
C LEU A 253 -1.30 -15.85 18.44
N ASN A 254 -1.89 -15.29 19.50
CA ASN A 254 -1.16 -14.86 20.68
C ASN A 254 -0.91 -16.00 21.69
N ASN A 255 -1.87 -16.91 21.86
CA ASN A 255 -1.92 -17.87 22.97
C ASN A 255 -2.03 -19.34 22.52
N GLY A 256 -2.43 -19.60 21.28
CA GLY A 256 -2.68 -20.93 20.75
C GLY A 256 -1.48 -21.61 20.06
N SER A 257 -1.74 -22.61 19.23
CA SER A 257 -0.75 -23.39 18.46
C SER A 257 -1.20 -23.83 17.04
N ASP A 258 -2.47 -23.64 16.68
CA ASP A 258 -3.16 -24.07 15.46
C ASP A 258 -3.63 -22.85 14.62
N ILE A 259 -2.69 -21.94 14.34
CA ILE A 259 -2.99 -20.69 13.62
C ILE A 259 -3.43 -20.94 12.17
N GLU A 260 -3.00 -22.04 11.55
CA GLU A 260 -3.39 -22.42 10.17
C GLU A 260 -4.90 -22.61 10.00
N SER A 261 -5.62 -22.92 11.07
CA SER A 261 -7.07 -23.06 11.03
C SER A 261 -7.82 -21.74 10.87
N LEU A 262 -7.15 -20.61 11.12
CA LEU A 262 -7.75 -19.27 11.21
C LEU A 262 -6.99 -18.20 10.41
N LEU A 263 -5.84 -18.52 9.83
CA LEU A 263 -5.01 -17.59 9.05
C LEU A 263 -4.36 -18.33 7.88
N ASP A 264 -4.38 -17.74 6.69
CA ASP A 264 -3.54 -18.16 5.58
C ASP A 264 -2.07 -17.81 5.89
N VAL A 265 -1.33 -18.81 6.38
CA VAL A 265 0.05 -18.65 6.80
C VAL A 265 0.97 -18.37 5.62
N ASP A 266 0.74 -18.98 4.46
CA ASP A 266 1.58 -18.77 3.28
C ASP A 266 1.48 -17.30 2.82
N GLU A 267 0.26 -16.76 2.76
CA GLU A 267 0.01 -15.35 2.44
C GLU A 267 0.61 -14.41 3.50
N ALA A 268 0.43 -14.70 4.79
CA ALA A 268 0.99 -13.89 5.86
C ALA A 268 2.53 -13.84 5.83
N LEU A 269 3.20 -14.97 5.54
CA LEU A 269 4.66 -15.02 5.36
C LEU A 269 5.10 -14.22 4.14
N ALA A 270 4.37 -14.31 3.03
CA ALA A 270 4.64 -13.51 1.83
C ALA A 270 4.42 -12.01 2.09
N PHE A 271 3.40 -11.62 2.85
CA PHE A 271 3.19 -10.23 3.27
C PHE A 271 4.35 -9.69 4.13
N ILE A 272 4.84 -10.49 5.10
CA ILE A 272 6.02 -10.12 5.90
C ILE A 272 7.24 -9.95 4.98
N ALA A 273 7.48 -10.92 4.09
CA ALA A 273 8.59 -10.89 3.13
C ALA A 273 8.52 -9.67 2.21
N LEU A 274 7.35 -9.31 1.68
CA LEU A 274 7.16 -8.15 0.82
C LEU A 274 7.63 -6.86 1.51
N ASN A 275 7.25 -6.66 2.77
CA ASN A 275 7.64 -5.47 3.53
C ASN A 275 9.15 -5.47 3.87
N VAL A 276 9.75 -6.64 4.11
CA VAL A 276 11.21 -6.76 4.32
C VAL A 276 12.00 -6.50 3.04
N LEU A 277 11.57 -7.09 1.92
CA LEU A 277 12.20 -6.96 0.60
C LEU A 277 12.17 -5.52 0.11
N THR A 278 11.07 -4.82 0.34
CA THR A 278 10.89 -3.42 -0.06
C THR A 278 11.32 -2.42 1.02
N SER A 279 11.85 -2.86 2.16
CA SER A 279 12.17 -2.00 3.30
C SER A 279 11.02 -1.05 3.68
N ASN A 280 9.78 -1.54 3.65
CA ASN A 280 8.60 -0.75 3.92
C ASN A 280 8.32 -0.68 5.43
N MET A 281 8.76 0.41 6.07
CA MET A 281 8.51 0.72 7.47
C MET A 281 7.22 1.50 7.71
N ASP A 282 6.47 1.86 6.66
CA ASP A 282 5.11 2.40 6.79
C ASP A 282 4.09 1.26 6.64
N SER A 283 4.27 0.24 7.47
CA SER A 283 3.55 -1.04 7.38
C SER A 283 3.31 -1.62 8.79
N TYR A 284 2.86 -2.87 8.84
CA TYR A 284 2.82 -3.66 10.08
C TYR A 284 4.18 -3.73 10.79
N LEU A 285 5.29 -3.77 10.04
CA LEU A 285 6.66 -3.82 10.57
C LEU A 285 7.06 -2.52 11.28
N GLY A 286 6.42 -1.42 10.89
CA GLY A 286 6.71 -0.07 11.35
C GLY A 286 6.19 0.28 12.74
N GLN A 287 6.40 1.53 13.11
CA GLN A 287 5.88 2.11 14.36
C GLN A 287 4.37 2.24 14.37
N ASN A 288 3.79 2.61 13.24
CA ASN A 288 2.37 2.93 13.11
C ASN A 288 1.49 1.67 12.95
N LYS A 289 2.06 0.53 12.54
CA LYS A 289 1.40 -0.79 12.50
C LYS A 289 0.13 -0.82 11.65
N HIS A 290 0.17 -0.27 10.44
CA HIS A 290 -1.00 -0.04 9.58
C HIS A 290 -0.69 -0.49 8.14
N ASN A 291 -1.53 -0.06 7.19
CA ASN A 291 -1.32 -0.28 5.75
C ASN A 291 -1.41 -1.77 5.35
N TYR A 292 -2.41 -2.45 5.92
CA TYR A 292 -2.86 -3.76 5.48
C TYR A 292 -4.36 -3.91 5.75
N TYR A 293 -4.96 -4.89 5.07
CA TYR A 293 -6.31 -5.37 5.39
C TYR A 293 -6.24 -6.77 5.96
N LEU A 294 -7.18 -7.09 6.85
CA LEU A 294 -7.52 -8.46 7.22
C LEU A 294 -8.85 -8.80 6.55
N TYR A 295 -8.86 -9.87 5.76
CA TYR A 295 -10.07 -10.38 5.14
C TYR A 295 -10.39 -11.79 5.63
N GLU A 296 -11.56 -11.96 6.24
CA GLU A 296 -12.07 -13.27 6.66
C GLU A 296 -12.75 -13.98 5.48
N ASP A 297 -12.17 -15.08 5.01
CA ASP A 297 -12.70 -15.95 3.96
C ASP A 297 -13.10 -17.30 4.59
N ASP A 298 -14.39 -17.50 4.83
CA ASP A 298 -14.96 -18.74 5.38
C ASP A 298 -14.27 -19.23 6.67
N GLY A 299 -13.97 -18.30 7.58
CA GLY A 299 -13.32 -18.53 8.87
C GLY A 299 -11.81 -18.38 8.87
N VAL A 300 -11.17 -18.20 7.71
CA VAL A 300 -9.71 -18.07 7.58
C VAL A 300 -9.35 -16.64 7.18
N PHE A 301 -8.44 -16.00 7.92
CA PHE A 301 -8.00 -14.65 7.61
C PHE A 301 -6.87 -14.60 6.57
N ASN A 302 -6.96 -13.61 5.70
CA ASN A 302 -5.99 -13.22 4.69
C ASN A 302 -5.43 -11.84 5.06
N VAL A 303 -4.15 -11.57 4.79
CA VAL A 303 -3.46 -10.31 5.06
C VAL A 303 -3.12 -9.61 3.74
N LEU A 304 -3.95 -8.65 3.35
CA LEU A 304 -3.86 -8.02 2.03
C LEU A 304 -2.96 -6.77 2.07
N PRO A 305 -1.99 -6.63 1.14
CA PRO A 305 -1.10 -5.46 1.06
C PRO A 305 -1.87 -4.19 0.65
N TRP A 306 -1.52 -3.06 1.27
CA TRP A 306 -2.12 -1.76 0.97
C TRP A 306 -1.14 -0.60 1.17
N ASP A 307 -1.20 0.44 0.34
CA ASP A 307 -0.52 1.75 0.51
C ASP A 307 1.02 1.65 0.61
N TYR A 308 1.66 1.32 -0.52
CA TYR A 308 3.12 1.12 -0.60
C TYR A 308 3.88 2.34 -1.13
N ASN A 309 3.32 3.56 -1.02
CA ASN A 309 4.00 4.79 -1.47
C ASN A 309 5.28 5.10 -0.67
N MET A 310 5.37 4.61 0.57
CA MET A 310 6.53 4.74 1.45
C MET A 310 7.46 3.51 1.44
N ALA A 311 7.20 2.54 0.57
CA ALA A 311 8.11 1.43 0.31
C ALA A 311 9.43 1.92 -0.30
N PHE A 312 10.40 1.02 -0.44
CA PHE A 312 11.77 1.35 -0.81
C PHE A 312 12.32 2.52 0.04
N GLY A 313 12.20 2.35 1.37
CA GLY A 313 12.85 3.21 2.37
C GLY A 313 12.27 4.63 2.46
N GLY A 314 11.00 4.84 2.09
CA GLY A 314 10.34 6.15 2.18
C GLY A 314 10.33 6.74 3.60
N LEU A 315 10.27 5.91 4.64
CA LEU A 315 10.43 6.31 6.05
C LEU A 315 11.86 6.09 6.59
N GLY A 316 12.83 5.82 5.71
CA GLY A 316 14.12 5.26 6.10
C GLY A 316 14.00 3.76 6.46
N GLY A 317 15.04 3.22 7.10
CA GLY A 317 15.14 1.80 7.41
C GLY A 317 16.09 1.08 6.45
N SER A 318 17.38 1.11 6.78
CA SER A 318 18.40 0.24 6.17
C SER A 318 18.87 -0.76 7.21
N GLY A 319 19.32 -1.94 6.78
CA GLY A 319 19.84 -2.95 7.71
C GLY A 319 18.75 -3.67 8.50
N ILE A 320 17.61 -3.92 7.86
CA ILE A 320 16.53 -4.75 8.41
C ILE A 320 17.07 -6.16 8.65
N LEU A 321 16.89 -6.64 9.87
CA LEU A 321 17.15 -8.03 10.26
C LEU A 321 15.99 -8.89 9.77
N ILE A 322 16.26 -9.85 8.88
CA ILE A 322 15.19 -10.62 8.22
C ILE A 322 14.38 -11.48 9.20
N ASP A 323 14.96 -11.91 10.32
CA ASP A 323 14.29 -12.71 11.35
C ASP A 323 13.76 -11.85 12.52
N GLU A 324 14.12 -10.56 12.57
CA GLU A 324 13.55 -9.58 13.50
C GLU A 324 13.18 -8.26 12.81
N PRO A 325 12.27 -8.29 11.80
CA PRO A 325 12.12 -7.18 10.85
C PRO A 325 11.33 -5.97 11.37
N THR A 326 11.06 -5.91 12.68
CA THR A 326 10.13 -4.96 13.28
C THR A 326 10.86 -3.74 13.84
N THR A 327 10.18 -2.58 13.83
CA THR A 327 10.64 -1.44 14.63
C THR A 327 10.08 -1.60 16.06
N GLY A 328 10.94 -2.02 16.98
CA GLY A 328 10.55 -2.38 18.35
C GLY A 328 10.49 -3.88 18.56
N THR A 329 10.13 -4.29 19.77
CA THR A 329 10.29 -5.69 20.20
C THR A 329 9.40 -6.65 19.41
N LEU A 330 9.91 -7.84 19.13
CA LEU A 330 9.13 -8.89 18.47
C LEU A 330 7.90 -9.29 19.29
N THR A 331 7.98 -9.24 20.63
CA THR A 331 6.84 -9.53 21.50
C THR A 331 5.66 -8.58 21.30
N ASP A 332 5.90 -7.38 20.77
CA ASP A 332 4.85 -6.43 20.39
C ASP A 332 4.35 -6.63 18.95
N ARG A 333 4.76 -7.71 18.28
CA ARG A 333 4.39 -8.08 16.90
C ARG A 333 4.04 -9.57 16.79
N PRO A 334 2.90 -10.00 17.36
CA PRO A 334 2.49 -11.41 17.40
C PRO A 334 2.52 -12.13 16.05
N LEU A 335 2.15 -11.46 14.95
CA LEU A 335 2.18 -12.09 13.61
C LEU A 335 3.59 -12.55 13.24
N VAL A 336 4.57 -11.65 13.34
CA VAL A 336 5.98 -11.96 13.03
C VAL A 336 6.55 -12.93 14.06
N ALA A 337 6.34 -12.66 15.35
CA ALA A 337 6.91 -13.46 16.43
C ALA A 337 6.39 -14.91 16.44
N LYS A 338 5.10 -15.12 16.16
CA LYS A 338 4.48 -16.45 16.14
C LYS A 338 4.95 -17.23 14.92
N LEU A 339 4.86 -16.63 13.73
CA LEU A 339 5.13 -17.35 12.50
C LEU A 339 6.63 -17.65 12.35
N LEU A 340 7.52 -16.69 12.61
CA LEU A 340 8.96 -16.90 12.50
C LEU A 340 9.56 -17.66 13.71
N ALA A 341 8.77 -18.05 14.70
CA ALA A 341 9.20 -19.00 15.73
C ALA A 341 9.09 -20.46 15.29
N VAL A 342 8.33 -20.75 14.24
CA VAL A 342 8.17 -22.09 13.67
C VAL A 342 9.24 -22.28 12.57
N ASP A 343 10.07 -23.31 12.71
CA ASP A 343 11.21 -23.52 11.81
C ASP A 343 10.77 -23.75 10.36
N GLU A 344 9.69 -24.51 10.15
CA GLU A 344 9.12 -24.77 8.82
C GLU A 344 8.62 -23.48 8.14
N TYR A 345 7.92 -22.61 8.88
CA TYR A 345 7.43 -21.33 8.36
C TYR A 345 8.59 -20.37 8.06
N LYS A 346 9.62 -20.35 8.91
CA LYS A 346 10.82 -19.56 8.67
C LYS A 346 11.56 -20.01 7.42
N GLU A 347 11.67 -21.32 7.19
CA GLU A 347 12.26 -21.85 5.96
C GLU A 347 11.46 -21.41 4.72
N THR A 348 10.12 -21.49 4.77
CA THR A 348 9.25 -20.97 3.69
C THR A 348 9.49 -19.47 3.46
N TYR A 349 9.52 -18.68 4.52
CA TYR A 349 9.80 -17.25 4.47
C TYR A 349 11.17 -16.92 3.87
N HIS A 350 12.24 -17.61 4.28
CA HIS A 350 13.58 -17.46 3.70
C HIS A 350 13.62 -17.83 2.22
N ASN A 351 12.88 -18.86 1.81
CA ASN A 351 12.74 -19.25 0.41
C ASN A 351 12.01 -18.17 -0.42
N ILE A 352 11.00 -17.51 0.15
CA ILE A 352 10.32 -16.37 -0.51
C ILE A 352 11.32 -15.23 -0.71
N LEU A 353 12.09 -14.87 0.32
CA LEU A 353 13.13 -13.84 0.23
C LEU A 353 14.17 -14.16 -0.84
N ALA A 354 14.72 -15.38 -0.83
CA ALA A 354 15.73 -15.83 -1.78
C ALA A 354 15.22 -15.75 -3.23
N LYS A 355 14.01 -16.26 -3.50
CA LYS A 355 13.41 -16.20 -4.84
C LYS A 355 13.22 -14.77 -5.33
N ALA A 356 12.76 -13.86 -4.48
CA ALA A 356 12.54 -12.47 -4.87
C ALA A 356 13.85 -11.76 -5.23
N ILE A 357 14.92 -11.94 -4.44
CA ILE A 357 16.22 -11.30 -4.70
C ILE A 357 16.99 -11.93 -5.89
N GLU A 358 16.76 -13.21 -6.19
CA GLU A 358 17.29 -13.89 -7.38
C GLU A 358 16.48 -13.60 -8.64
N GLY A 359 15.19 -13.27 -8.49
CA GLY A 359 14.23 -12.99 -9.56
C GLY A 359 14.00 -11.51 -9.78
N TYR A 360 12.78 -11.05 -9.47
CA TYR A 360 12.29 -9.69 -9.76
C TYR A 360 13.20 -8.58 -9.23
N LEU A 361 13.77 -8.74 -8.02
CA LEU A 361 14.64 -7.74 -7.40
C LEU A 361 16.13 -7.90 -7.77
N SER A 362 16.49 -8.87 -8.60
CA SER A 362 17.87 -9.00 -9.08
C SER A 362 18.33 -7.72 -9.79
N GLY A 363 19.60 -7.35 -9.63
CA GLY A 363 20.11 -6.04 -10.04
C GLY A 363 19.78 -5.67 -11.49
N ASP A 364 19.99 -6.61 -12.42
CA ASP A 364 19.74 -6.37 -13.84
C ASP A 364 18.24 -6.34 -14.18
N ALA A 365 17.43 -7.26 -13.62
CA ALA A 365 16.00 -7.34 -13.89
C ALA A 365 15.26 -6.09 -13.35
N PHE A 366 15.56 -5.73 -12.10
CA PHE A 366 14.96 -4.58 -11.46
C PHE A 366 15.36 -3.26 -12.14
N ALA A 367 16.64 -3.11 -12.51
CA ALA A 367 17.12 -1.93 -13.23
C ALA A 367 16.47 -1.79 -14.61
N ALA A 368 16.31 -2.90 -15.34
CA ALA A 368 15.60 -2.91 -16.62
C ALA A 368 14.14 -2.49 -16.44
N ARG A 369 13.42 -3.04 -15.46
CA ARG A 369 12.02 -2.70 -15.22
C ARG A 369 11.83 -1.24 -14.80
N VAL A 370 12.69 -0.72 -13.92
CA VAL A 370 12.70 0.70 -13.54
C VAL A 370 12.91 1.60 -14.76
N GLN A 371 13.82 1.22 -15.67
CA GLN A 371 14.06 1.99 -16.89
C GLN A 371 12.86 1.96 -17.85
N GLU A 372 12.18 0.81 -18.00
CA GLU A 372 10.93 0.73 -18.78
C GLU A 372 9.84 1.65 -18.23
N ILE A 373 9.64 1.65 -16.91
CA ILE A 373 8.64 2.52 -16.28
C ILE A 373 9.06 3.99 -16.44
N ARG A 374 10.35 4.31 -16.27
CA ARG A 374 10.88 5.66 -16.49
C ARG A 374 10.58 6.15 -17.90
N ASP A 375 10.84 5.33 -18.92
CA ASP A 375 10.58 5.68 -20.32
C ASP A 375 9.09 5.87 -20.59
N MET A 376 8.23 5.09 -19.93
CA MET A 376 6.77 5.21 -20.02
C MET A 376 6.25 6.51 -19.39
N ILE A 377 6.74 6.91 -18.21
CA ILE A 377 6.11 7.96 -17.40
C ILE A 377 6.80 9.33 -17.44
N SER A 378 8.07 9.40 -17.85
CA SER A 378 8.89 10.63 -17.76
C SER A 378 8.25 11.85 -18.42
N SER A 379 7.63 11.68 -19.60
CA SER A 379 6.98 12.79 -20.31
C SER A 379 5.75 13.31 -19.55
N TYR A 380 5.03 12.43 -18.86
CA TYR A 380 3.84 12.79 -18.08
C TYR A 380 4.24 13.49 -16.79
N VAL A 381 5.23 12.96 -16.06
CA VAL A 381 5.79 13.60 -14.86
C VAL A 381 6.30 15.02 -15.18
N LYS A 382 6.98 15.19 -16.32
CA LYS A 382 7.48 16.50 -16.75
C LYS A 382 6.38 17.49 -17.14
N ALA A 383 5.24 16.98 -17.62
CA ALA A 383 4.10 17.79 -18.04
C ALA A 383 3.10 18.06 -16.90
N ASP A 384 3.24 17.37 -15.77
CA ASP A 384 2.32 17.47 -14.62
C ASP A 384 2.36 18.90 -14.01
N PRO A 385 1.27 19.67 -14.12
CA PRO A 385 1.23 21.04 -13.62
C PRO A 385 1.11 21.14 -12.10
N SER A 386 0.76 20.05 -11.41
CA SER A 386 0.52 20.03 -9.97
C SER A 386 1.57 19.26 -9.18
N SER A 387 2.61 18.70 -9.83
CA SER A 387 3.64 17.85 -9.22
C SER A 387 4.22 18.42 -7.91
N PHE A 388 4.38 17.55 -6.91
CA PHE A 388 5.10 17.87 -5.66
C PHE A 388 6.61 18.04 -5.85
N TYR A 389 7.16 17.46 -6.92
CA TYR A 389 8.59 17.33 -7.14
C TYR A 389 8.98 17.94 -8.48
N THR A 390 10.15 18.55 -8.52
CA THR A 390 10.78 18.93 -9.78
C THR A 390 11.20 17.68 -10.57
N TYR A 391 11.40 17.83 -11.88
CA TYR A 391 11.85 16.71 -12.72
C TYR A 391 13.22 16.16 -12.30
N ASP A 392 14.13 17.01 -11.81
CA ASP A 392 15.44 16.58 -11.31
C ASP A 392 15.32 15.78 -9.99
N GLU A 393 14.37 16.14 -9.13
CA GLU A 393 14.05 15.37 -7.92
C GLU A 393 13.43 14.01 -8.27
N TYR A 394 12.62 13.94 -9.33
CA TYR A 394 12.10 12.68 -9.86
C TYR A 394 13.22 11.72 -10.31
N GLU A 395 14.16 12.21 -11.12
CA GLU A 395 15.32 11.43 -11.57
C GLU A 395 16.21 10.99 -10.38
N SER A 396 16.36 11.87 -9.38
CA SER A 396 17.05 11.54 -8.13
C SER A 396 16.30 10.49 -7.30
N GLY A 397 14.97 10.54 -7.31
CA GLY A 397 14.09 9.56 -6.67
C GLY A 397 14.27 8.16 -7.28
N ILE A 398 14.28 8.06 -8.61
CA ILE A 398 14.55 6.80 -9.33
C ILE A 398 15.91 6.23 -8.94
N THR A 399 16.95 7.07 -8.92
CA THR A 399 18.30 6.66 -8.50
C THR A 399 18.30 6.12 -7.07
N SER A 400 17.51 6.73 -6.18
CA SER A 400 17.40 6.29 -4.78
C SER A 400 16.73 4.92 -4.65
N VAL A 401 15.68 4.65 -5.44
CA VAL A 401 15.00 3.34 -5.48
C VAL A 401 15.96 2.23 -5.93
N LEU A 402 16.72 2.46 -7.00
CA LEU A 402 17.72 1.50 -7.51
C LEU A 402 18.84 1.22 -6.49
N SER A 403 19.36 2.28 -5.87
CA SER A 403 20.42 2.19 -4.86
C SER A 403 19.96 1.40 -3.64
N LEU A 404 18.73 1.64 -3.18
CA LEU A 404 18.19 0.91 -2.05
C LEU A 404 17.94 -0.56 -2.38
N ASN A 405 17.36 -0.87 -3.54
CA ASN A 405 17.18 -2.27 -3.96
C ASN A 405 18.51 -3.04 -3.93
N THR A 406 19.57 -2.44 -4.47
CA THR A 406 20.92 -3.03 -4.46
C THR A 406 21.42 -3.28 -3.04
N THR A 407 21.25 -2.30 -2.15
CA THR A 407 21.69 -2.39 -0.75
C THR A 407 20.89 -3.47 0.01
N GLN A 408 19.59 -3.48 -0.17
CA GLN A 408 18.67 -4.37 0.53
C GLN A 408 18.85 -5.82 0.11
N THR A 409 18.86 -6.10 -1.20
CA THR A 409 19.09 -7.45 -1.74
C THR A 409 20.45 -8.02 -1.31
N THR A 410 21.50 -7.19 -1.32
CA THR A 410 22.83 -7.59 -0.82
C THR A 410 22.80 -7.90 0.67
N SER A 411 22.10 -7.10 1.48
CA SER A 411 21.97 -7.32 2.91
C SER A 411 21.21 -8.61 3.21
N ILE A 412 20.08 -8.84 2.53
CA ILE A 412 19.25 -10.05 2.67
C ILE A 412 20.05 -11.29 2.29
N ALA A 413 20.77 -11.28 1.15
CA ALA A 413 21.59 -12.41 0.73
C ALA A 413 22.62 -12.82 1.80
N LYS A 414 23.31 -11.83 2.40
CA LYS A 414 24.29 -12.05 3.47
C LYS A 414 23.67 -12.53 4.79
N GLN A 415 22.40 -12.23 5.03
CA GLN A 415 21.69 -12.73 6.20
C GLN A 415 21.25 -14.18 5.98
N LEU A 416 20.72 -14.49 4.80
CA LEU A 416 20.32 -15.83 4.40
C LEU A 416 21.51 -16.81 4.38
N ASP A 417 22.70 -16.38 3.95
CA ASP A 417 23.90 -17.22 3.93
C ASP A 417 24.68 -17.24 5.26
N GLY A 418 24.25 -16.45 6.25
CA GLY A 418 24.87 -16.35 7.57
C GLY A 418 26.15 -15.51 7.65
N THR A 419 26.51 -14.77 6.60
CA THR A 419 27.65 -13.83 6.60
C THR A 419 27.45 -12.68 7.58
N ILE A 420 26.21 -12.19 7.73
CA ILE A 420 25.82 -11.20 8.75
C ILE A 420 24.62 -11.71 9.54
N ALA A 421 24.38 -11.13 10.71
CA ALA A 421 23.29 -11.55 11.59
C ALA A 421 21.92 -11.32 10.94
N SER A 422 21.06 -12.34 10.96
CA SER A 422 19.66 -12.27 10.52
C SER A 422 18.70 -11.87 11.64
N SER A 423 19.12 -12.00 12.90
CA SER A 423 18.37 -11.70 14.11
C SER A 423 19.22 -10.92 15.13
N GLY A 424 18.58 -10.40 16.17
CA GLY A 424 19.16 -9.56 17.19
C GLY A 424 18.94 -10.14 18.59
N ASP A 425 18.56 -9.27 19.53
CA ASP A 425 18.24 -9.60 20.91
C ASP A 425 16.72 -9.62 21.18
N GLY A 426 15.90 -9.66 20.14
CA GLY A 426 14.44 -9.60 20.21
C GLY A 426 13.87 -8.18 20.24
N SER A 427 14.71 -7.15 20.20
CA SER A 427 14.28 -5.74 20.16
C SER A 427 13.94 -5.22 18.75
N GLY A 428 14.02 -6.08 17.74
CA GLY A 428 13.77 -5.75 16.35
C GLY A 428 14.98 -5.10 15.65
N SER A 429 14.79 -4.71 14.40
CA SER A 429 15.81 -4.16 13.50
C SER A 429 16.42 -2.81 13.93
N GLY A 430 16.06 -2.30 15.11
CA GLY A 430 16.52 -1.00 15.62
C GLY A 430 16.90 -0.92 17.10
N GLY A 431 16.81 -2.02 17.87
CA GLY A 431 16.91 -1.96 19.34
C GLY A 431 18.16 -2.58 19.99
N GLY A 432 19.05 -3.21 19.22
CA GLY A 432 20.21 -3.95 19.77
C GLY A 432 21.56 -3.54 19.17
N MET A 433 22.64 -3.84 19.89
CA MET A 433 24.07 -3.58 19.53
C MET A 433 24.56 -4.26 18.22
N GLY A 434 23.67 -4.81 17.38
CA GLY A 434 23.97 -5.50 16.13
C GLY A 434 23.51 -4.80 14.84
N GLY A 435 22.75 -3.70 14.92
CA GLY A 435 22.39 -2.89 13.76
C GLY A 435 23.39 -1.76 13.54
N GLY A 436 24.28 -1.90 12.56
CA GLY A 436 25.23 -0.85 12.20
C GLY A 436 24.52 0.45 11.82
N GLY A 437 24.44 1.38 12.77
CA GLY A 437 24.27 2.82 12.57
C GLY A 437 22.99 3.27 11.87
N PHE A 438 22.00 3.71 12.65
CA PHE A 438 21.03 4.73 12.21
C PHE A 438 21.74 6.09 12.06
N GLY A 439 22.59 6.19 11.03
CA GLY A 439 23.26 7.41 10.60
C GLY A 439 22.59 7.96 9.37
N GLY A 440 21.38 8.53 9.53
CA GLY A 440 20.72 9.24 8.44
C GLY A 440 21.52 10.48 8.05
N MET A 441 22.07 10.49 6.83
CA MET A 441 22.28 11.73 6.08
C MET A 441 20.91 12.25 5.66
N GLY A 442 20.19 12.82 6.62
CA GLY A 442 19.02 13.65 6.36
C GLY A 442 19.47 14.96 5.76
N GLY A 443 19.29 15.13 4.46
CA GLY A 443 19.38 16.42 3.76
C GLY A 443 18.24 17.34 4.16
N GLY A 444 18.25 17.83 5.40
CA GLY A 444 17.33 18.85 5.87
C GLY A 444 17.78 20.24 5.45
N ARG A 445 17.18 20.79 4.38
CA ARG A 445 17.12 22.24 4.15
C ARG A 445 16.19 22.87 5.19
N GLY A 446 16.71 23.06 6.40
CA GLY A 446 16.10 23.89 7.44
C GLY A 446 16.50 25.35 7.25
N GLY A 447 15.64 26.14 6.61
CA GLY A 447 15.79 27.59 6.53
C GLY A 447 15.53 28.24 7.88
N ASN A 448 16.59 28.56 8.62
CA ASN A 448 16.52 29.34 9.85
C ASN A 448 16.68 30.83 9.52
N ARG A 449 15.61 31.63 9.65
CA ARG A 449 15.69 33.09 9.83
C ARG A 449 15.10 33.45 11.19
N GLN A 450 16.04 33.80 12.06
CA GLN A 450 15.95 34.53 13.32
C GLN A 450 14.64 35.30 13.54
N ASN A 451 14.01 35.05 14.69
CA ASN A 451 13.65 36.14 15.58
C ASN A 451 13.73 35.68 17.03
N ALA A 452 14.74 36.19 17.73
CA ALA A 452 14.92 35.99 19.16
C ALA A 452 14.05 36.99 19.90
N GLN A 453 13.14 36.51 20.74
CA GLN A 453 12.55 37.36 21.77
C GLN A 453 12.51 36.61 23.10
N GLN A 454 13.24 37.20 24.04
CA GLN A 454 13.43 36.80 25.42
C GLN A 454 12.09 36.64 26.14
N ASN A 455 11.97 35.59 26.96
CA ASN A 455 11.18 35.74 28.18
C ASN A 455 11.75 34.89 29.33
N THR A 456 12.00 35.59 30.42
CA THR A 456 12.50 35.15 31.72
C THR A 456 11.39 34.55 32.59
N GLY A 457 11.66 33.49 33.36
CA GLY A 457 10.68 32.99 34.35
C GLY A 457 11.11 31.78 35.18
N GLN A 458 11.87 32.06 36.24
CA GLN A 458 12.10 31.40 37.54
C GLN A 458 11.49 30.02 37.95
N ASN A 459 12.29 29.36 38.82
CA ASN A 459 12.01 28.38 39.89
C ASN A 459 11.87 26.88 39.52
N ALA A 460 12.46 25.89 40.22
CA ALA A 460 13.17 25.85 41.51
C ALA A 460 14.03 24.56 41.69
N ALA A 461 15.08 24.70 42.52
CA ALA A 461 15.64 23.74 43.51
C ALA A 461 16.08 22.30 43.13
N ALA A 462 17.41 22.13 42.97
CA ALA A 462 18.38 21.35 43.77
C ALA A 462 17.96 20.06 44.55
N PRO A 463 18.88 19.10 44.87
CA PRO A 463 20.33 19.30 44.98
C PRO A 463 21.25 18.22 44.36
N ALA A 464 22.52 18.61 44.37
CA ALA A 464 23.71 17.95 43.88
C ALA A 464 24.18 16.75 44.71
N ALA A 465 25.00 15.89 44.08
CA ALA A 465 26.11 15.22 44.74
C ALA A 465 27.26 14.94 43.75
N ASN A 466 28.36 15.67 43.98
CA ASN A 466 29.78 15.31 43.89
C ASN A 466 30.38 14.73 42.61
N ALA A 467 31.30 15.54 42.08
CA ALA A 467 32.45 15.13 41.28
C ALA A 467 33.62 14.73 42.19
N GLU A 468 34.38 13.71 41.78
CA GLU A 468 35.83 13.53 42.01
C GLU A 468 36.39 12.86 40.73
N ASN A 469 37.25 13.54 39.96
CA ASN A 469 38.74 13.43 39.98
C ASN A 469 39.24 11.99 39.75
N ALA A 470 40.33 11.71 39.03
CA ALA A 470 41.24 12.36 38.09
C ALA A 470 42.30 11.28 37.76
N ASP A 471 43.07 11.50 36.69
CA ASP A 471 44.39 10.89 36.41
C ASP A 471 44.38 9.41 35.93
N ASN A 472 45.20 8.95 34.99
CA ASN A 472 46.52 9.45 34.61
C ASN A 472 46.97 8.96 33.21
N ASN A 473 47.76 9.83 32.58
CA ASN A 473 48.66 9.71 31.43
C ASN A 473 49.07 8.33 30.85
N GLY A 474 49.04 8.29 29.51
CA GLY A 474 50.28 8.35 28.73
C GLY A 474 50.57 7.17 27.81
N HIS A 475 50.65 7.42 26.50
CA HIS A 475 51.81 7.13 25.64
C HIS A 475 51.63 7.77 24.26
N ALA A 476 52.70 8.39 23.75
CA ALA A 476 52.75 9.11 22.49
C ALA A 476 53.49 8.32 21.41
N ALA A 477 53.06 8.57 20.17
CA ALA A 477 53.78 8.51 18.90
C ALA A 477 54.23 7.15 18.32
N ALA A 478 53.67 6.81 17.15
CA ALA A 478 54.46 6.60 15.93
C ALA A 478 53.57 6.70 14.69
N ASN A 479 54.11 7.41 13.70
CA ASN A 479 53.56 7.71 12.39
C ASN A 479 54.06 6.64 11.43
N GLU A 480 53.21 5.85 10.77
CA GLU A 480 53.60 5.13 9.56
C GLU A 480 52.49 5.18 8.51
N GLN A 481 52.91 5.73 7.38
CA GLN A 481 52.22 5.93 6.14
C GLN A 481 52.49 4.67 5.29
N SER A 482 51.44 3.95 4.89
CA SER A 482 51.56 2.96 3.82
C SER A 482 50.38 3.08 2.87
N ALA A 483 50.72 3.34 1.61
CA ALA A 483 49.83 3.44 0.48
C ALA A 483 49.88 2.13 -0.31
N LEU A 484 48.72 1.49 -0.46
CA LEU A 484 48.34 0.50 -1.47
C LEU A 484 46.80 0.63 -1.55
N GLY A 485 46.11 0.91 -2.64
CA GLY A 485 46.40 0.66 -4.05
C GLY A 485 45.26 -0.20 -4.61
N ASN A 486 44.38 0.44 -5.41
CA ASN A 486 43.42 -0.13 -6.38
C ASN A 486 41.96 -0.44 -5.97
N PRO A 487 41.01 -0.41 -6.94
CA PRO A 487 39.89 0.55 -6.91
C PRO A 487 38.50 -0.11 -7.01
N ALA A 488 37.46 0.67 -6.72
CA ALA A 488 36.06 0.30 -7.00
C ALA A 488 35.71 0.63 -8.47
N PRO A 489 34.95 -0.22 -9.19
CA PRO A 489 34.49 0.10 -10.53
C PRO A 489 33.33 1.08 -10.48
N ALA A 490 33.45 2.17 -11.23
CA ALA A 490 32.33 3.00 -11.63
C ALA A 490 31.58 2.28 -12.75
N VAL A 491 30.26 2.09 -12.58
CA VAL A 491 29.38 1.70 -13.69
C VAL A 491 29.09 2.97 -14.48
N GLU A 492 29.77 3.11 -15.61
CA GLU A 492 29.56 4.19 -16.57
C GLU A 492 28.47 3.76 -17.56
N LEU A 493 27.33 4.45 -17.54
CA LEU A 493 26.25 4.25 -18.52
C LEU A 493 26.71 4.82 -19.86
N ALA A 494 27.09 3.94 -20.78
CA ALA A 494 27.57 4.33 -22.10
C ALA A 494 26.43 4.91 -22.96
N ALA A 495 26.57 6.19 -23.33
CA ALA A 495 25.79 6.82 -24.38
C ALA A 495 26.16 6.22 -25.74
N ALA A 496 25.21 5.56 -26.40
CA ALA A 496 25.37 5.08 -27.77
C ALA A 496 25.33 6.28 -28.75
N GLY A 497 26.51 6.63 -29.27
CA GLY A 497 26.65 7.53 -30.40
C GLY A 497 26.23 6.85 -31.71
N VAL A 498 25.36 7.52 -32.46
CA VAL A 498 25.02 7.15 -33.83
C VAL A 498 26.13 7.67 -34.76
N ALA A 499 26.78 6.77 -35.49
CA ALA A 499 27.72 7.10 -36.55
C ALA A 499 27.03 7.09 -37.92
N ASP A 500 27.28 8.19 -38.64
CA ASP A 500 26.89 8.50 -40.00
C ASP A 500 27.54 7.59 -41.06
N ALA A 501 26.79 7.30 -42.12
CA ALA A 501 27.30 6.84 -43.41
C ALA A 501 26.46 7.43 -44.57
N GLY A 502 26.81 8.64 -45.00
CA GLY A 502 27.30 8.88 -46.37
C GLY A 502 26.33 8.87 -47.57
N ASN A 503 25.96 10.09 -47.98
CA ASN A 503 26.07 10.66 -49.34
C ASN A 503 24.97 10.42 -50.41
N ALA A 504 24.29 11.50 -50.83
CA ALA A 504 24.27 12.01 -52.22
C ALA A 504 23.43 13.29 -52.41
N ALA A 505 24.11 14.38 -52.80
CA ALA A 505 23.78 15.47 -53.75
C ALA A 505 22.35 16.06 -53.84
N ALA A 506 22.20 17.39 -53.67
CA ALA A 506 22.27 18.39 -54.76
C ALA A 506 21.70 19.77 -54.36
N ASP A 507 22.46 20.82 -54.74
CA ASP A 507 22.08 22.19 -55.11
C ASP A 507 21.19 23.10 -54.23
N GLY A 508 21.71 24.30 -53.95
CA GLY A 508 20.91 25.46 -53.56
C GLY A 508 21.65 26.54 -52.78
N GLN A 509 22.54 27.29 -53.45
CA GLN A 509 23.27 28.45 -52.91
C GLN A 509 22.40 29.72 -52.81
N MET A 510 22.62 30.47 -51.71
CA MET A 510 22.78 31.95 -51.63
C MET A 510 21.57 32.91 -51.43
N PRO A 511 21.82 34.13 -50.85
CA PRO A 511 21.03 34.71 -49.74
C PRO A 511 20.64 36.23 -49.89
N GLN A 512 20.27 36.85 -48.75
CA GLN A 512 20.46 38.27 -48.33
C GLN A 512 19.44 39.40 -48.61
N GLY A 513 19.33 40.30 -47.61
CA GLY A 513 18.94 41.74 -47.67
C GLY A 513 17.75 42.08 -46.74
N ASP A 514 17.84 42.68 -45.55
CA ASP A 514 18.48 43.90 -44.98
C ASP A 514 17.61 45.18 -45.01
N ALA A 515 17.82 46.04 -44.01
CA ALA A 515 17.23 47.35 -43.62
C ALA A 515 16.03 47.31 -42.66
N GLY A 516 15.98 47.93 -41.48
CA GLY A 516 16.82 48.96 -40.83
C GLY A 516 16.00 50.22 -40.52
N ALA A 517 15.79 50.59 -39.24
CA ALA A 517 15.64 51.99 -38.79
C ALA A 517 15.54 52.13 -37.25
N ALA A 518 16.13 53.22 -36.76
CA ALA A 518 16.49 53.56 -35.39
C ALA A 518 15.36 54.06 -34.45
N ALA A 519 15.62 53.98 -33.15
CA ALA A 519 14.98 54.75 -32.07
C ALA A 519 15.50 56.22 -32.03
N PRO A 520 14.84 57.13 -31.28
CA PRO A 520 15.35 57.41 -29.91
C PRO A 520 14.34 57.95 -28.87
N GLY A 521 14.60 57.66 -27.57
CA GLY A 521 14.78 58.68 -26.52
C GLY A 521 13.59 59.15 -25.64
N GLY A 522 13.82 59.12 -24.31
CA GLY A 522 13.26 60.06 -23.29
C GLY A 522 12.23 59.44 -22.31
N GLN A 523 12.63 58.99 -21.11
CA GLN A 523 12.73 59.71 -19.81
C GLN A 523 11.40 59.95 -19.06
N MET A 524 11.43 59.56 -17.77
CA MET A 524 10.39 59.63 -16.72
C MET A 524 9.93 61.07 -16.38
N PRO A 525 8.92 61.20 -15.51
CA PRO A 525 9.24 61.79 -14.21
C PRO A 525 8.59 61.12 -12.99
N ASP A 526 9.28 61.31 -11.87
CA ASP A 526 8.91 61.03 -10.48
C ASP A 526 8.29 62.29 -9.83
N GLY A 527 7.54 62.13 -8.74
CA GLY A 527 7.13 63.23 -7.84
C GLY A 527 5.67 63.17 -7.34
N GLY A 528 5.48 62.75 -6.08
CA GLY A 528 4.16 62.60 -5.45
C GLY A 528 3.56 63.84 -4.77
N MET A 529 2.42 63.66 -4.09
CA MET A 529 1.97 64.40 -2.88
C MET A 529 0.70 63.76 -2.26
N GLN A 530 0.85 63.26 -1.04
CA GLN A 530 0.11 63.54 0.21
C GLN A 530 -1.39 63.94 0.26
N GLY A 531 -2.12 63.29 1.19
CA GLY A 531 -3.40 63.67 1.82
C GLY A 531 -4.51 62.63 1.58
N GLY A 532 -5.20 62.01 2.55
CA GLY A 532 -5.61 62.38 3.90
C GLY A 532 -7.14 62.14 4.01
N PHE A 533 -7.63 61.67 5.18
CA PHE A 533 -9.03 61.32 5.56
C PHE A 533 -9.49 59.89 5.18
N GLY A 534 -10.07 59.05 6.03
CA GLY A 534 -10.55 59.23 7.41
C GLY A 534 -11.93 58.60 7.58
N GLY A 535 -12.06 57.61 8.48
CA GLY A 535 -13.33 57.09 9.02
C GLY A 535 -13.81 55.77 8.40
N GLN A 536 -14.40 54.81 9.11
CA GLN A 536 -14.77 54.65 10.52
C GLN A 536 -15.12 53.16 10.69
N ARG A 537 -14.58 52.52 11.73
CA ARG A 537 -15.15 51.27 12.29
C ARG A 537 -16.34 51.63 13.17
N PRO A 538 -17.36 50.78 13.29
CA PRO A 538 -18.23 50.76 14.46
C PRO A 538 -17.76 49.69 15.45
N ASP A 539 -17.55 50.13 16.69
CA ASP A 539 -17.34 49.29 17.87
C ASP A 539 -18.65 48.64 18.33
N GLY A 540 -18.52 47.42 18.89
CA GLY A 540 -18.95 47.18 20.27
C GLY A 540 -20.31 46.49 20.50
N GLN A 541 -20.24 45.22 20.94
CA GLN A 541 -20.84 44.66 22.17
C GLN A 541 -20.67 43.13 22.09
N GLY A 542 -20.00 42.41 23.00
CA GLY A 542 -19.91 42.59 24.44
C GLY A 542 -20.85 41.59 25.12
N GLY A 543 -20.36 40.38 25.42
CA GLY A 543 -21.14 39.36 26.11
C GLY A 543 -20.33 38.09 26.33
N GLY A 544 -19.53 38.06 27.40
CA GLY A 544 -18.90 36.85 27.90
C GLY A 544 -19.87 36.06 28.78
N PHE A 545 -19.79 34.74 28.74
CA PHE A 545 -20.17 33.85 29.84
C PHE A 545 -19.24 32.64 29.86
N GLY A 546 -18.53 32.51 30.97
CA GLY A 546 -17.85 31.28 31.36
C GLY A 546 -18.75 30.40 32.23
N GLY A 547 -18.30 29.15 32.39
CA GLY A 547 -18.83 28.13 33.30
C GLY A 547 -18.62 26.76 32.65
N GLY A 548 -17.80 25.83 33.14
CA GLY A 548 -17.20 25.67 34.46
C GLY A 548 -18.05 24.74 35.34
N MET A 549 -17.69 23.44 35.29
CA MET A 549 -17.96 22.36 36.27
C MET A 549 -19.39 21.80 36.41
N GLY A 550 -19.46 20.47 36.52
CA GLY A 550 -20.63 19.76 37.02
C GLY A 550 -20.57 18.24 36.91
N GLY A 551 -19.64 17.60 37.63
CA GLY A 551 -19.70 16.16 37.89
C GLY A 551 -20.74 15.84 38.98
N GLY A 552 -21.37 14.67 38.84
CA GLY A 552 -22.23 14.02 39.83
C GLY A 552 -22.88 12.81 39.14
N GLY A 553 -22.72 11.57 39.57
CA GLY A 553 -22.64 11.09 40.95
C GLY A 553 -23.92 10.30 41.26
N PHE A 554 -23.82 8.99 41.05
CA PHE A 554 -24.66 7.87 41.51
C PHE A 554 -25.92 8.17 42.35
N GLY A 555 -27.04 7.59 41.90
CA GLY A 555 -28.20 7.26 42.73
C GLY A 555 -29.15 6.29 42.02
N GLY A 556 -29.15 5.01 42.41
CA GLY A 556 -30.29 4.10 42.20
C GLY A 556 -31.21 4.08 43.42
N PRO A 557 -32.16 3.12 43.56
CA PRO A 557 -32.86 2.31 42.56
C PRO A 557 -34.41 2.41 42.69
N GLY A 558 -35.15 2.07 41.62
CA GLY A 558 -36.61 1.87 41.71
C GLY A 558 -37.26 1.57 40.35
N GLY A 559 -37.67 0.32 40.10
CA GLY A 559 -38.45 -0.10 38.91
C GLY A 559 -39.96 0.13 39.07
N PRO A 560 -40.84 -0.64 38.37
CA PRO A 560 -40.75 -1.20 37.02
C PRO A 560 -41.92 -0.74 36.11
N GLY A 561 -41.73 -0.81 34.79
CA GLY A 561 -42.78 -0.60 33.75
C GLY A 561 -42.34 0.44 32.74
N THR A 562 -42.38 0.25 31.42
CA THR A 562 -43.20 -0.62 30.56
C THR A 562 -42.43 -0.85 29.26
N LEU A 563 -42.34 -2.10 28.80
CA LEU A 563 -41.77 -2.45 27.48
C LEU A 563 -42.75 -2.02 26.37
N ALA A 564 -42.25 -1.21 25.43
CA ALA A 564 -42.95 -0.94 24.18
C ALA A 564 -42.83 -2.17 23.26
N VAL A 565 -43.98 -2.59 22.74
CA VAL A 565 -44.19 -3.76 21.87
C VAL A 565 -43.63 -3.48 20.46
N GLN A 566 -42.79 -4.38 19.93
CA GLN A 566 -42.40 -4.40 18.52
C GLN A 566 -43.60 -4.76 17.62
N PRO A 567 -43.69 -4.22 16.40
CA PRO A 567 -44.82 -4.49 15.50
C PRO A 567 -44.81 -5.95 15.01
N GLN A 568 -45.94 -6.63 15.15
CA GLN A 568 -46.21 -7.93 14.52
C GLN A 568 -46.17 -7.79 12.99
N GLY A 569 -45.39 -8.67 12.33
CA GLY A 569 -45.36 -8.80 10.88
C GLY A 569 -46.74 -9.05 10.28
N SER A 570 -46.97 -8.51 9.08
CA SER A 570 -48.30 -8.55 8.47
C SER A 570 -48.65 -9.96 7.95
N PRO A 571 -49.93 -10.35 7.88
CA PRO A 571 -50.34 -11.62 7.27
C PRO A 571 -49.86 -11.81 5.83
N LYS A 572 -49.52 -10.71 5.13
CA LYS A 572 -48.97 -10.74 3.78
C LYS A 572 -47.51 -11.21 3.76
N GLU A 573 -46.71 -10.83 4.75
CA GLU A 573 -45.31 -11.26 4.86
C GLU A 573 -45.20 -12.74 5.21
N ALA A 574 -46.07 -13.23 6.11
CA ALA A 574 -46.17 -14.66 6.42
C ALA A 574 -46.61 -15.49 5.20
N ALA A 575 -47.51 -14.96 4.37
CA ALA A 575 -47.93 -15.61 3.12
C ALA A 575 -46.79 -15.65 2.09
N THR A 576 -46.01 -14.58 1.95
CA THR A 576 -44.85 -14.53 1.05
C THR A 576 -43.80 -15.57 1.47
N VAL A 577 -43.43 -15.63 2.75
CA VAL A 577 -42.48 -16.63 3.27
C VAL A 577 -42.99 -18.06 3.06
N GLY A 578 -44.28 -18.29 3.27
CA GLY A 578 -44.91 -19.59 3.03
C GLY A 578 -44.84 -20.04 1.55
N ILE A 579 -45.06 -19.12 0.62
CA ILE A 579 -44.96 -19.40 -0.83
C ILE A 579 -43.51 -19.71 -1.21
N THR A 580 -42.54 -18.94 -0.71
CA THR A 580 -41.11 -19.15 -1.00
C THR A 580 -40.63 -20.52 -0.52
N LEU A 581 -41.04 -20.95 0.69
CA LEU A 581 -40.69 -22.27 1.22
C LEU A 581 -41.29 -23.42 0.40
N ILE A 582 -42.51 -23.26 -0.12
CA ILE A 582 -43.14 -24.26 -0.99
C ILE A 582 -42.39 -24.39 -2.32
N ILE A 583 -41.97 -23.27 -2.93
CA ILE A 583 -41.18 -23.26 -4.17
C ILE A 583 -39.83 -23.96 -3.95
N LEU A 584 -39.18 -23.71 -2.81
CA LEU A 584 -37.90 -24.31 -2.47
C LEU A 584 -38.02 -25.83 -2.26
N LEU A 585 -39.07 -26.28 -1.58
CA LEU A 585 -39.38 -27.70 -1.41
C LEU A 585 -39.68 -28.39 -2.75
N LEU A 586 -40.46 -27.77 -3.63
CA LEU A 586 -40.75 -28.30 -4.97
C LEU A 586 -39.48 -28.40 -5.83
N SER A 587 -38.56 -27.45 -5.70
CA SER A 587 -37.26 -27.45 -6.38
C SER A 587 -36.38 -28.61 -5.91
N CYS A 588 -36.32 -28.86 -4.60
CA CYS A 588 -35.61 -30.01 -4.03
C CYS A 588 -36.20 -31.34 -4.51
N VAL A 589 -37.53 -31.46 -4.56
CA VAL A 589 -38.21 -32.67 -5.07
C VAL A 589 -37.91 -32.87 -6.56
N PHE A 590 -37.89 -31.80 -7.36
CA PHE A 590 -37.54 -31.87 -8.79
C PHE A 590 -36.11 -32.38 -9.00
N ILE A 591 -35.14 -31.84 -8.25
CA ILE A 591 -33.73 -32.28 -8.32
C ILE A 591 -33.58 -33.75 -7.90
N ALA A 592 -34.27 -34.17 -6.84
CA ALA A 592 -34.25 -35.56 -6.37
C ALA A 592 -34.85 -36.53 -7.41
N PHE A 593 -35.93 -36.15 -8.09
CA PHE A 593 -36.53 -36.95 -9.16
C PHE A 593 -35.71 -36.95 -10.45
N TYR A 594 -35.02 -35.85 -10.76
CA TYR A 594 -34.18 -35.76 -11.96
C TYR A 594 -32.90 -36.61 -11.82
N LYS A 595 -32.27 -36.65 -10.64
CA LYS A 595 -31.13 -37.56 -10.37
C LYS A 595 -31.50 -39.04 -10.43
N ARG A 596 -32.74 -39.41 -10.09
CA ARG A 596 -33.20 -40.81 -10.07
C ARG A 596 -33.49 -41.39 -11.45
N LYS A 597 -33.54 -40.57 -12.51
CA LYS A 597 -33.81 -41.00 -13.90
C LYS A 597 -32.54 -41.19 -14.74
N ARG A 598 -31.36 -40.95 -14.19
CA ARG A 598 -30.06 -41.02 -14.90
C ARG A 598 -29.03 -41.98 -14.30
N LEU A 599 -29.44 -42.89 -13.42
CA LEU A 599 -28.62 -44.01 -12.93
C LEU A 599 -29.25 -45.34 -13.28
#